data_AF-A0A2N2K9U1-F1
#
_entry.id   AF-A0A2N2K9U1-F1
#
_cell.length_a   1.000
_cell.length_b   1.000
_cell.length_c   1.000
_cell.angle_alpha   90.00
_cell.angle_beta   90.00
_cell.angle_gamma   90.00
#
_symmetry.space_group_name_H-M   'P 1'
#
loop_
_entity.id
_entity.type
_entity.pdbx_description
1 polymer ?
#
loop_
_entity_poly.entity_id
_entity_poly.type
_entity_poly.pdbx_seq_one_letter_code
_entity_poly.pdbx_strand_id
1 'polypeptide(L)'
;MKTLEHLLAPMRIRNLEIANRLVMPAMGTMLGNDDGTVSEANLAYIDRRAAGGAGLIINEITEVHPLGAASPRCLGVWDDKFIPGLTKFAAVVHARGSKIAMQLHHTGRENFMLQRKKKAVGPSAIPSHIFGFLGAPREMTLEDIEETIAAFGSAAVRARNAGFDAVELHGAHGYLLMQFLSAHSNCRTDQYG
;
A
#
# COMPACT_ATOMS: atom_id res chain seq x y z
N MET A 1 4.94 23.77 -31.28
CA MET A 1 5.08 23.13 -29.95
C MET A 1 4.24 21.87 -29.98
N LYS A 2 4.80 20.67 -29.73
CA LYS A 2 3.95 19.47 -29.59
C LYS A 2 3.24 19.59 -28.24
N THR A 3 1.93 19.80 -28.29
CA THR A 3 1.03 19.83 -27.14
C THR A 3 0.83 18.40 -26.63
N LEU A 4 0.89 18.18 -25.31
CA LEU A 4 0.69 16.86 -24.69
C LEU A 4 -0.81 16.52 -24.57
N GLU A 5 -1.58 16.74 -25.64
CA GLU A 5 -3.05 16.77 -25.61
C GLU A 5 -3.66 15.48 -25.08
N HIS A 6 -3.15 14.33 -25.51
CA HIS A 6 -3.66 13.03 -25.03
C HIS A 6 -3.33 12.77 -23.56
N LEU A 7 -2.17 13.25 -23.07
CA LEU A 7 -1.73 13.06 -21.70
C LEU A 7 -2.47 14.00 -20.74
N LEU A 8 -2.72 15.23 -21.19
CA LEU A 8 -3.39 16.28 -20.42
C LEU A 8 -4.93 16.25 -20.54
N ALA A 9 -5.48 15.43 -21.45
CA ALA A 9 -6.91 15.24 -21.56
C ALA A 9 -7.48 14.52 -20.32
N PRO A 10 -8.68 14.89 -19.86
CA PRO A 10 -9.35 14.20 -18.78
C PRO A 10 -9.67 12.74 -19.14
N MET A 11 -9.86 11.92 -18.11
CA MET A 11 -10.33 10.55 -18.27
C MET A 11 -11.31 10.18 -17.16
N ARG A 12 -12.13 9.16 -17.43
CA ARG A 12 -13.08 8.62 -16.47
C ARG A 12 -12.83 7.12 -16.28
N ILE A 13 -12.62 6.70 -15.04
CA ILE A 13 -12.54 5.29 -14.65
C ILE A 13 -13.80 4.96 -13.87
N ARG A 14 -14.75 4.28 -14.52
CA ARG A 14 -16.11 4.06 -13.99
C ARG A 14 -16.78 5.37 -13.57
N ASN A 15 -16.91 5.61 -12.26
CA ASN A 15 -17.50 6.81 -11.65
C ASN A 15 -16.45 7.83 -11.16
N LEU A 16 -15.15 7.56 -11.32
CA LEU A 16 -14.07 8.47 -10.94
C LEU A 16 -13.63 9.31 -12.14
N GLU A 17 -13.85 10.62 -12.07
CA GLU A 17 -13.32 11.58 -13.04
C GLU A 17 -11.94 12.07 -12.60
N ILE A 18 -10.99 12.06 -13.53
CA ILE A 18 -9.58 12.39 -13.32
C ILE A 18 -9.22 13.49 -14.32
N ALA A 19 -8.63 14.59 -13.83
CA ALA A 19 -8.40 15.80 -14.63
C ALA A 19 -7.42 15.61 -15.81
N ASN A 20 -6.51 14.65 -15.71
CA ASN A 20 -5.56 14.28 -16.75
C ASN A 20 -5.03 12.85 -16.53
N ARG A 21 -4.23 12.34 -17.47
CA ARG A 21 -3.71 10.96 -17.44
C ARG A 21 -2.33 10.84 -16.79
N LEU A 22 -1.89 11.87 -16.06
CA LEU A 22 -0.67 11.81 -15.25
C LEU A 22 -1.00 11.12 -13.93
N VAL A 23 -0.26 10.04 -13.66
CA VAL A 23 -0.36 9.29 -12.41
C VAL A 23 0.97 9.43 -11.66
N MET A 24 0.92 9.89 -10.41
CA MET A 24 2.05 9.72 -9.51
C MET A 24 2.00 8.30 -8.93
N PRO A 25 3.01 7.46 -9.16
CA PRO A 25 3.04 6.11 -8.61
C PRO A 25 3.27 6.15 -7.09
N ALA A 26 2.91 5.06 -6.42
CA ALA A 26 3.23 4.86 -5.01
C ALA A 26 4.74 4.93 -4.78
N MET A 27 5.17 5.79 -3.86
CA MET A 27 6.58 5.95 -3.49
C MET A 27 6.69 5.94 -1.97
N GLY A 28 7.34 4.92 -1.40
CA GLY A 28 7.63 4.84 0.03
C GLY A 28 8.46 6.03 0.49
N THR A 29 7.95 6.83 1.42
CA THR A 29 8.64 8.05 1.87
C THR A 29 9.34 7.89 3.21
N MET A 30 8.84 6.97 4.05
CA MET A 30 9.26 6.81 5.45
C MET A 30 9.07 8.08 6.29
N LEU A 31 8.13 8.94 5.89
CA LEU A 31 7.84 10.19 6.58
C LEU A 31 6.74 10.05 7.64
N GLY A 32 6.13 8.87 7.83
CA GLY A 32 5.08 8.65 8.83
C GLY A 32 5.57 8.92 10.26
N ASN A 33 4.67 8.93 11.23
CA ASN A 33 5.06 8.88 12.63
C ASN A 33 5.49 7.44 12.99
N ASP A 34 6.20 7.27 14.11
CA ASP A 34 6.68 5.95 14.57
C ASP A 34 5.55 4.98 14.94
N ASP A 35 4.32 5.48 15.08
CA ASP A 35 3.11 4.69 15.33
C ASP A 35 2.31 4.36 14.06
N GLY A 36 2.85 4.73 12.88
CA GLY A 36 2.24 4.53 11.57
C GLY A 36 1.18 5.58 11.20
N THR A 37 0.96 6.59 12.02
CA THR A 37 0.04 7.69 11.68
C THR A 37 0.69 8.70 10.74
N VAL A 38 -0.14 9.51 10.08
CA VAL A 38 0.31 10.58 9.18
C VAL A 38 1.03 11.67 9.97
N SER A 39 2.21 12.07 9.51
CA SER A 39 2.99 13.20 10.07
C SER A 39 2.81 14.48 9.27
N GLU A 40 3.22 15.62 9.85
CA GLU A 40 3.32 16.90 9.14
C GLU A 40 4.29 16.85 7.95
N ALA A 41 5.37 16.07 8.03
CA ALA A 41 6.30 15.89 6.92
C ALA A 41 5.64 15.11 5.76
N ASN A 42 4.80 14.12 6.09
CA ASN A 42 3.99 13.40 5.09
C ASN A 42 3.01 14.34 4.38
N LEU A 43 2.33 15.21 5.14
CA LEU A 43 1.39 16.18 4.60
C LEU A 43 2.10 17.21 3.69
N ALA A 44 3.22 17.76 4.15
CA ALA A 44 4.01 18.70 3.36
C ALA A 44 4.55 18.07 2.06
N TYR A 45 4.98 16.80 2.12
CA TYR A 45 5.41 16.05 0.94
C TYR A 45 4.25 15.91 -0.05
N ILE A 46 3.11 15.38 0.38
CA ILE A 46 2.01 15.08 -0.55
C ILE A 46 1.37 16.34 -1.11
N ASP A 47 1.27 17.42 -0.32
CA ASP A 47 0.83 18.74 -0.80
C ASP A 47 1.69 19.23 -1.97
N ARG A 48 3.03 19.14 -1.81
CA ARG A 48 3.97 19.54 -2.86
C ARG A 48 3.83 18.70 -4.12
N ARG A 49 3.47 17.41 -4.01
CA ARG A 49 3.24 16.54 -5.16
C ARG A 49 1.92 16.84 -5.85
N ALA A 50 0.86 17.04 -5.07
CA ALA A 50 -0.45 17.42 -5.59
C ALA A 50 -0.43 18.79 -6.28
N ALA A 51 0.38 19.74 -5.79
CA ALA A 51 0.64 21.00 -6.49
C ALA A 51 1.28 20.83 -7.88
N GLY A 52 1.84 19.67 -8.21
CA GLY A 52 2.35 19.33 -9.53
C GLY A 52 1.28 19.02 -10.58
N GLY A 53 0.01 18.90 -10.18
CA GLY A 53 -1.13 18.78 -11.10
C GLY A 53 -1.34 17.39 -11.71
N ALA A 54 -0.79 16.33 -11.12
CA ALA A 54 -1.11 14.96 -11.52
C ALA A 54 -2.61 14.70 -11.27
N GLY A 55 -3.30 14.11 -12.25
CA GLY A 55 -4.72 13.83 -12.13
C GLY A 55 -5.04 12.82 -11.03
N LEU A 56 -4.18 11.80 -10.89
CA LEU A 56 -4.28 10.78 -9.85
C LEU A 56 -2.93 10.63 -9.12
N ILE A 57 -3.00 10.55 -7.81
CA ILE A 57 -1.87 10.22 -6.95
C ILE A 57 -2.16 8.89 -6.27
N ILE A 58 -1.23 7.95 -6.37
CA ILE A 58 -1.26 6.74 -5.56
C ILE A 58 -0.32 7.01 -4.38
N ASN A 59 -0.82 6.98 -3.15
CA ASN A 59 0.02 7.23 -1.99
C ASN A 59 1.02 6.09 -1.76
N GLU A 60 1.93 6.28 -0.81
CA GLU A 60 2.86 5.23 -0.40
C GLU A 60 2.13 3.99 0.14
N ILE A 61 2.84 2.87 0.16
CA ILE A 61 2.38 1.64 0.81
C ILE A 61 1.77 1.94 2.18
N THR A 62 0.54 1.50 2.37
CA THR A 62 -0.21 1.67 3.61
C THR A 62 -0.60 0.29 4.12
N GLU A 63 -0.14 -0.06 5.31
CA GLU A 63 -0.19 -1.42 5.82
C GLU A 63 -1.62 -1.78 6.24
N VAL A 64 -2.07 -2.96 5.83
CA VAL A 64 -3.41 -3.46 6.17
C VAL A 64 -3.44 -4.25 7.47
N HIS A 65 -2.28 -4.60 8.03
CA HIS A 65 -2.14 -5.47 9.19
C HIS A 65 -0.87 -5.11 10.00
N PRO A 66 -0.83 -5.30 11.34
CA PRO A 66 0.35 -5.01 12.16
C PRO A 66 1.63 -5.77 11.78
N LEU A 67 1.50 -6.90 11.07
CA LEU A 67 2.63 -7.66 10.51
C LEU A 67 2.89 -7.30 9.03
N GLY A 68 2.32 -6.21 8.53
CA GLY A 68 2.50 -5.73 7.17
C GLY A 68 3.71 -4.83 6.98
N ALA A 69 4.38 -4.40 8.05
CA ALA A 69 5.17 -3.17 8.06
C ALA A 69 6.51 -3.16 7.32
N ALA A 70 6.61 -2.43 6.21
CA ALA A 70 7.86 -2.34 5.45
C ALA A 70 8.96 -1.52 6.14
N SER A 71 8.57 -0.54 6.96
CA SER A 71 9.51 0.31 7.68
C SER A 71 8.91 0.82 8.99
N PRO A 72 9.73 1.30 9.96
CA PRO A 72 9.22 1.83 11.23
C PRO A 72 8.28 3.03 11.10
N ARG A 73 8.31 3.74 9.97
CA ARG A 73 7.56 4.97 9.71
C ARG A 73 6.66 4.85 8.48
N CYS A 74 6.27 3.63 8.14
CA CYS A 74 5.32 3.34 7.08
C CYS A 74 3.89 3.61 7.59
N LEU A 75 3.00 4.06 6.71
CA LEU A 75 1.64 4.42 7.10
C LEU A 75 0.79 3.17 7.38
N GLY A 76 -0.15 3.29 8.31
CA GLY A 76 -1.09 2.23 8.68
C GLY A 76 -2.54 2.51 8.33
N VAL A 77 -3.31 1.44 8.11
CA VAL A 77 -4.78 1.47 7.92
C VAL A 77 -5.47 0.21 8.49
N TRP A 78 -4.84 -0.46 9.46
CA TRP A 78 -5.37 -1.68 10.07
C TRP A 78 -6.32 -1.43 11.25
N ASP A 79 -6.41 -0.20 11.73
CA ASP A 79 -7.20 0.23 12.90
C ASP A 79 -7.85 1.60 12.63
N ASP A 80 -8.99 1.89 13.28
CA ASP A 80 -9.72 3.14 13.06
C ASP A 80 -8.96 4.38 13.55
N LYS A 81 -7.97 4.20 14.44
CA LYS A 81 -7.09 5.28 14.92
C LYS A 81 -6.33 6.00 13.79
N PHE A 82 -6.13 5.35 12.64
CA PHE A 82 -5.43 5.94 11.50
C PHE A 82 -6.31 6.89 10.67
N ILE A 83 -7.63 6.71 10.72
CA ILE A 83 -8.59 7.43 9.87
C ILE A 83 -8.41 8.95 9.98
N PRO A 84 -8.33 9.58 11.17
CA PRO A 84 -8.25 11.04 11.26
C PRO A 84 -7.04 11.64 10.53
N GLY A 85 -5.87 10.99 10.60
CA GLY A 85 -4.67 11.43 9.90
C GLY A 85 -4.78 11.22 8.38
N LEU A 86 -5.31 10.07 7.98
CA LEU A 86 -5.57 9.74 6.58
C LEU A 86 -6.62 10.66 5.94
N THR A 87 -7.64 11.10 6.69
CA THR A 87 -8.62 12.10 6.24
C THR A 87 -7.95 13.42 5.91
N LYS A 88 -7.04 13.90 6.76
CA LYS A 88 -6.25 15.11 6.47
C LYS A 88 -5.39 14.92 5.21
N PHE A 89 -4.77 13.74 5.08
CA PHE A 89 -3.92 13.41 3.94
C PHE A 89 -4.69 13.46 2.61
N ALA A 90 -5.87 12.83 2.54
CA ALA A 90 -6.72 12.89 1.36
C ALA A 90 -7.21 14.33 1.06
N ALA A 91 -7.63 15.06 2.10
CA ALA A 91 -8.12 16.43 1.96
C ALA A 91 -7.07 17.38 1.39
N VAL A 92 -5.79 17.25 1.78
CA VAL A 92 -4.67 18.04 1.23
C VAL A 92 -4.54 17.81 -0.28
N VAL A 93 -4.66 16.56 -0.74
CA VAL A 93 -4.58 16.24 -2.18
C VAL A 93 -5.79 16.79 -2.94
N HIS A 94 -6.99 16.63 -2.38
CA HIS A 94 -8.22 17.16 -2.98
C HIS A 94 -8.21 18.69 -3.09
N ALA A 95 -7.62 19.40 -2.12
CA ALA A 95 -7.48 20.85 -2.16
C ALA A 95 -6.63 21.36 -3.34
N ARG A 96 -5.82 20.49 -3.95
CA ARG A 96 -5.04 20.78 -5.17
C ARG A 96 -5.73 20.31 -6.46
N GLY A 97 -6.93 19.72 -6.36
CA GLY A 97 -7.72 19.25 -7.51
C GLY A 97 -7.35 17.85 -8.02
N SER A 98 -6.42 17.15 -7.36
CA SER A 98 -6.02 15.78 -7.70
C SER A 98 -6.93 14.75 -7.02
N LYS A 99 -7.04 13.57 -7.63
CA LYS A 99 -7.62 12.37 -7.00
C LYS A 99 -6.55 11.56 -6.28
N ILE A 100 -6.93 10.79 -5.27
CA ILE A 100 -5.99 9.95 -4.50
C ILE A 100 -6.47 8.51 -4.35
N ALA A 101 -5.57 7.56 -4.60
CA ALA A 101 -5.73 6.14 -4.32
C ALA A 101 -4.82 5.71 -3.16
N MET A 102 -5.34 4.84 -2.28
CA MET A 102 -4.52 4.23 -1.23
C MET A 102 -3.87 2.94 -1.73
N GLN A 103 -2.55 2.82 -1.69
CA GLN A 103 -1.88 1.55 -1.98
C GLN A 103 -1.90 0.64 -0.75
N LEU A 104 -2.82 -0.32 -0.74
CA LEU A 104 -2.97 -1.31 0.32
C LEU A 104 -1.88 -2.38 0.23
N HIS A 105 -1.19 -2.61 1.33
CA HIS A 105 0.06 -3.36 1.31
C HIS A 105 0.24 -4.30 2.52
N HIS A 106 0.92 -5.43 2.27
CA HIS A 106 1.46 -6.33 3.28
C HIS A 106 2.80 -6.90 2.79
N THR A 107 3.89 -6.73 3.55
CA THR A 107 5.23 -7.17 3.12
C THR A 107 5.38 -8.68 2.92
N GLY A 108 4.73 -9.49 3.75
CA GLY A 108 4.95 -10.93 3.76
C GLY A 108 6.41 -11.24 4.11
N ARG A 109 7.09 -12.04 3.29
CA ARG A 109 8.49 -12.43 3.55
C ARG A 109 9.53 -11.33 3.27
N GLU A 110 9.18 -10.27 2.55
CA GLU A 110 10.11 -9.19 2.16
C GLU A 110 10.19 -8.09 3.24
N ASN A 111 10.62 -8.49 4.45
CA ASN A 111 10.63 -7.61 5.61
C ASN A 111 11.79 -7.88 6.56
N PHE A 112 12.85 -7.07 6.48
CA PHE A 112 14.02 -7.21 7.35
C PHE A 112 13.66 -7.27 8.86
N MET A 113 12.75 -6.41 9.33
CA MET A 113 12.44 -6.26 10.75
C MET A 113 11.64 -7.44 11.29
N LEU A 114 10.64 -7.91 10.53
CA LEU A 114 9.85 -9.08 10.91
C LEU A 114 10.64 -10.37 10.77
N GLN A 115 11.52 -10.47 9.76
CA GLN A 115 12.43 -11.61 9.63
C GLN A 115 13.36 -11.71 10.83
N ARG A 116 13.98 -10.60 11.25
CA ARG A 116 14.84 -10.57 12.46
C ARG A 116 14.09 -10.97 13.73
N LYS A 117 12.80 -10.66 13.81
CA LYS A 117 11.91 -11.02 14.94
C LYS A 117 11.29 -12.42 14.81
N LYS A 118 11.58 -13.17 13.73
CA LYS A 118 10.93 -14.45 13.39
C LYS A 118 9.39 -14.36 13.34
N LYS A 119 8.88 -13.24 12.81
CA LYS A 119 7.45 -12.93 12.68
C LYS A 119 7.00 -12.77 11.23
N ALA A 120 7.91 -12.84 10.26
CA ALA A 120 7.53 -12.76 8.86
C ALA A 120 6.71 -13.99 8.47
N VAL A 121 5.72 -13.75 7.60
CA VAL A 121 4.81 -14.77 7.09
C VAL A 121 4.86 -14.80 5.58
N GLY A 122 4.54 -15.94 4.97
CA GLY A 122 4.43 -16.08 3.53
C GLY A 122 3.67 -17.34 3.14
N PRO A 123 3.38 -17.54 1.85
CA PRO A 123 2.63 -18.71 1.37
C PRO A 123 3.36 -20.03 1.62
N SER A 124 4.69 -20.03 1.66
CA SER A 124 5.50 -21.21 1.98
C SER A 124 6.73 -20.81 2.79
N ALA A 125 7.33 -21.79 3.49
CA ALA A 125 8.57 -21.61 4.24
C ALA A 125 9.82 -21.48 3.33
N ILE A 126 9.76 -20.62 2.32
CA ILE A 126 10.83 -20.37 1.34
C ILE A 126 11.49 -19.02 1.67
N PRO A 127 12.79 -19.00 2.02
CA PRO A 127 13.52 -17.76 2.32
C PRO A 127 13.45 -16.73 1.19
N SER A 128 13.42 -15.45 1.55
CA SER A 128 13.60 -14.33 0.60
C SER A 128 15.01 -14.39 0.00
N HIS A 129 15.17 -14.00 -1.26
CA HIS A 129 16.50 -13.83 -1.86
C HIS A 129 17.31 -12.70 -1.22
N ILE A 130 16.62 -11.69 -0.66
CA ILE A 130 17.24 -10.50 -0.07
C ILE A 130 17.48 -10.72 1.42
N PHE A 131 16.49 -11.26 2.13
CA PHE A 131 16.51 -11.39 3.59
C PHE A 131 16.66 -12.82 4.10
N GLY A 132 16.86 -13.80 3.22
CA GLY A 132 16.88 -15.22 3.57
C GLY A 132 18.01 -15.63 4.52
N PHE A 133 19.07 -14.83 4.64
CA PHE A 133 20.12 -15.03 5.67
C PHE A 133 19.59 -14.89 7.10
N LEU A 134 18.41 -14.29 7.30
CA LEU A 134 17.70 -14.21 8.57
C LEU A 134 16.77 -15.40 8.84
N GLY A 135 16.60 -16.30 7.86
CA GLY A 135 15.74 -17.47 7.92
C GLY A 135 14.54 -17.42 6.96
N ALA A 136 13.79 -18.53 6.92
CA ALA A 136 12.54 -18.64 6.20
C ALA A 136 11.40 -17.92 6.95
N PRO A 137 10.41 -17.33 6.23
CA PRO A 137 9.17 -16.92 6.86
C PRO A 137 8.42 -18.13 7.42
N ARG A 138 7.51 -17.91 8.35
CA ARG A 138 6.53 -18.93 8.73
C ARG A 138 5.52 -19.08 7.59
N GLU A 139 5.23 -20.33 7.22
CA GLU A 139 4.14 -20.61 6.30
C GLU A 139 2.80 -20.22 6.93
N MET A 140 1.98 -19.48 6.17
CA MET A 140 0.65 -19.06 6.59
C MET A 140 -0.29 -20.27 6.68
N THR A 141 -1.07 -20.34 7.75
CA THR A 141 -2.20 -21.26 7.85
C THR A 141 -3.38 -20.73 7.05
N LEU A 142 -4.45 -21.52 6.91
CA LEU A 142 -5.68 -21.05 6.26
C LEU A 142 -6.30 -19.89 7.05
N GLU A 143 -6.21 -19.92 8.38
CA GLU A 143 -6.68 -18.86 9.26
C GLU A 143 -5.88 -17.56 9.08
N ASP A 144 -4.54 -17.63 8.96
CA ASP A 144 -3.72 -16.45 8.64
C ASP A 144 -4.13 -15.81 7.31
N ILE A 145 -4.48 -16.65 6.31
CA ILE A 145 -4.91 -16.20 4.98
C ILE A 145 -6.29 -15.54 5.07
N GLU A 146 -7.24 -16.14 5.77
CA GLU A 146 -8.57 -15.57 6.00
C GLU A 146 -8.50 -14.23 6.76
N GLU A 147 -7.66 -14.15 7.80
CA GLU A 147 -7.40 -12.91 8.53
C GLU A 147 -6.81 -11.84 7.60
N THR A 148 -5.85 -12.21 6.75
CA THR A 148 -5.24 -11.29 5.78
C THR A 148 -6.26 -10.78 4.77
N ILE A 149 -7.13 -11.64 4.23
CA ILE A 149 -8.22 -11.25 3.32
C ILE A 149 -9.14 -10.23 4.01
N ALA A 150 -9.57 -10.52 5.24
CA ALA A 150 -10.41 -9.62 6.03
C ALA A 150 -9.72 -8.28 6.33
N ALA A 151 -8.41 -8.29 6.56
CA ALA A 151 -7.60 -7.10 6.79
C ALA A 151 -7.55 -6.20 5.55
N PHE A 152 -7.34 -6.74 4.34
CA PHE A 152 -7.41 -5.96 3.09
C PHE A 152 -8.81 -5.36 2.87
N GLY A 153 -9.88 -6.14 3.11
CA GLY A 153 -11.25 -5.65 2.98
C GLY A 153 -11.57 -4.52 3.97
N SER A 154 -11.20 -4.68 5.23
CA SER A 154 -11.39 -3.67 6.27
C SER A 154 -10.57 -2.41 6.00
N ALA A 155 -9.33 -2.57 5.52
CA ALA A 155 -8.48 -1.45 5.11
C ALA A 155 -9.09 -0.64 3.97
N ALA A 156 -9.70 -1.30 2.97
CA ALA A 156 -10.40 -0.62 1.89
C ALA A 156 -11.61 0.19 2.40
N VAL A 157 -12.36 -0.34 3.38
CA VAL A 157 -13.45 0.40 4.03
C VAL A 157 -12.91 1.63 4.76
N ARG A 158 -11.82 1.50 5.52
CA ARG A 158 -11.19 2.63 6.21
C ARG A 158 -10.63 3.67 5.26
N ALA A 159 -10.02 3.27 4.15
CA ALA A 159 -9.55 4.17 3.11
C ALA A 159 -10.72 5.02 2.55
N ARG A 160 -11.85 4.38 2.26
CA ARG A 160 -13.08 5.07 1.84
C ARG A 160 -13.59 6.04 2.91
N ASN A 161 -13.64 5.62 4.17
CA ASN A 161 -14.08 6.46 5.29
C ASN A 161 -13.13 7.65 5.52
N ALA A 162 -11.85 7.49 5.24
CA ALA A 162 -10.85 8.56 5.24
C ALA A 162 -10.93 9.46 3.99
N GLY A 163 -11.85 9.22 3.06
CA GLY A 163 -12.07 10.09 1.90
C GLY A 163 -11.15 9.81 0.70
N PHE A 164 -10.48 8.66 0.64
CA PHE A 164 -9.76 8.27 -0.58
C PHE A 164 -10.74 7.95 -1.72
N ASP A 165 -10.36 8.28 -2.96
CA ASP A 165 -11.21 8.07 -4.13
C ASP A 165 -11.14 6.62 -4.66
N ALA A 166 -10.03 5.93 -4.39
CA ALA A 166 -9.78 4.56 -4.82
C ALA A 166 -8.81 3.83 -3.88
N VAL A 167 -8.67 2.53 -4.09
CA VAL A 167 -7.61 1.71 -3.51
C VAL A 167 -6.87 0.97 -4.61
N GLU A 168 -5.56 0.80 -4.43
CA GLU A 168 -4.71 -0.04 -5.26
C GLU A 168 -4.22 -1.22 -4.40
N LEU A 169 -4.44 -2.45 -4.84
CA LEU A 169 -3.89 -3.63 -4.17
C LEU A 169 -2.45 -3.82 -4.62
N HIS A 170 -1.49 -3.81 -3.69
CA HIS A 170 -0.09 -4.01 -4.04
C HIS A 170 0.22 -5.50 -4.30
N GLY A 171 -0.06 -5.95 -5.53
CA GLY A 171 0.21 -7.29 -6.06
C GLY A 171 1.57 -7.46 -6.74
N ALA A 172 2.59 -6.70 -6.35
CA ALA A 172 3.85 -6.60 -7.08
C ALA A 172 5.07 -6.59 -6.13
N HIS A 173 6.27 -6.43 -6.71
CA HIS A 173 7.56 -6.25 -6.00
C HIS A 173 7.94 -7.36 -5.01
N GLY A 174 7.37 -8.55 -5.16
CA GLY A 174 7.64 -9.69 -4.29
C GLY A 174 6.98 -9.59 -2.91
N TYR A 175 6.07 -8.64 -2.68
CA TYR A 175 5.29 -8.56 -1.44
C TYR A 175 4.19 -9.63 -1.37
N LEU A 176 3.45 -9.69 -0.26
CA LEU A 176 2.65 -10.86 0.10
C LEU A 176 1.74 -11.37 -1.01
N LEU A 177 0.97 -10.49 -1.65
CA LEU A 177 0.06 -10.90 -2.73
C LEU A 177 0.82 -11.49 -3.92
N MET A 178 1.95 -10.90 -4.33
CA MET A 178 2.81 -11.45 -5.38
C MET A 178 3.47 -12.77 -4.95
N GLN A 179 3.75 -12.95 -3.66
CA GLN A 179 4.32 -14.20 -3.16
C GLN A 179 3.40 -15.38 -3.42
N PHE A 180 2.08 -15.22 -3.22
CA PHE A 180 1.09 -16.25 -3.56
C PHE A 180 1.00 -16.52 -5.07
N LEU A 181 1.22 -15.51 -5.91
CA LEU A 181 1.11 -15.64 -7.37
C LEU A 181 2.35 -16.26 -8.05
N SER A 182 3.48 -16.38 -7.33
CA SER A 182 4.75 -16.82 -7.91
C SER A 182 5.17 -18.19 -7.39
N ALA A 183 5.44 -19.13 -8.31
CA ALA A 183 5.97 -20.46 -8.01
C ALA A 183 7.37 -20.43 -7.33
N HIS A 184 8.05 -19.27 -7.31
CA HIS A 184 9.35 -19.11 -6.62
C HIS A 184 9.17 -18.85 -5.10
N SER A 185 7.96 -18.56 -4.67
CA SER A 185 7.63 -18.25 -3.28
C SER A 185 6.49 -19.09 -2.73
N ASN A 186 5.65 -19.63 -3.60
CA ASN A 186 4.52 -20.47 -3.26
C ASN A 186 4.72 -21.89 -3.83
N CYS A 187 4.90 -22.85 -2.92
CA CYS A 187 4.91 -24.29 -3.20
C CYS A 187 3.85 -25.00 -2.36
N ARG A 188 2.75 -24.32 -2.03
CA ARG A 188 1.62 -24.92 -1.34
C ARG A 188 1.00 -26.04 -2.18
N THR A 189 0.28 -26.92 -1.51
CA THR A 189 -0.46 -28.03 -2.13
C THR A 189 -1.95 -28.00 -1.80
N ASP A 190 -2.39 -26.94 -1.13
CA ASP A 190 -3.80 -26.68 -0.83
C ASP A 190 -4.44 -25.78 -1.90
N GLN A 191 -5.64 -25.26 -1.62
CA GLN A 191 -6.39 -24.41 -2.55
C GLN A 191 -5.73 -23.05 -2.88
N TYR A 192 -4.60 -22.72 -2.24
CA TYR A 192 -3.83 -21.50 -2.48
C TYR A 192 -2.49 -21.79 -3.19
N GLY A 193 -2.23 -23.02 -3.68
CA GLY A 193 -1.03 -23.44 -4.38
C GLY A 193 -1.25 -23.94 -5.81
#